data_AF-M4RLC0-F1
#
_entry.id   AF-M4RLC0-F1
#
_cell.length_a   1.000
_cell.length_b   1.000
_cell.length_c   1.000
_cell.angle_alpha   90.00
_cell.angle_beta   90.00
_cell.angle_gamma   90.00
#
_symmetry.space_group_name_H-M   'P 1'
#
loop_
_entity.id
_entity.type
_entity.pdbx_description
1 polymer ?
#
loop_
_entity_poly.entity_id
_entity_poly.type
_entity_poly.pdbx_seq_one_letter_code
_entity_poly.pdbx_strand_id
1 'polypeptide(L)' 'MSLDNSLGLAAQVGADYMLNYRWFINGALRWIYIDTGASFNLNAAEVSVDSIEIDSWIYSVTLGYRF' A
#
# COMPACT_ATOMS: atom_id res chain seq x y z
N MET A 1 -1.27 21.50 -2.52
CA MET A 1 -0.47 20.26 -2.35
C MET A 1 -0.76 19.41 -3.56
N SER A 2 0.22 19.22 -4.44
CA SER A 2 0.17 18.23 -5.51
C SER A 2 1.19 17.16 -5.14
N LEU A 3 0.73 15.91 -5.05
CA LEU A 3 1.62 14.76 -4.92
C LEU A 3 1.94 14.29 -6.33
N ASP A 4 3.22 14.20 -6.65
CA ASP A 4 3.66 13.64 -7.93
C ASP A 4 3.42 12.13 -7.94
N ASN A 5 3.08 11.58 -9.11
CA ASN A 5 2.89 10.15 -9.28
C ASN A 5 4.20 9.41 -8.94
N SER A 6 4.15 8.54 -7.96
CA SER A 6 5.26 7.67 -7.55
C SER A 6 5.11 6.27 -8.13
N LEU A 7 6.22 5.68 -8.55
CA LEU A 7 6.33 4.25 -8.89
C LEU A 7 7.20 3.60 -7.81
N GLY A 8 6.79 2.42 -7.34
CA GLY A 8 7.41 1.77 -6.20
C GLY A 8 7.32 0.25 -6.26
N LEU A 9 8.22 -0.43 -5.54
CA LEU A 9 8.23 -1.88 -5.45
C LEU A 9 7.18 -2.35 -4.43
N ALA A 10 6.47 -3.43 -4.76
CA ALA A 10 5.52 -4.05 -3.85
C ALA A 10 5.67 -5.57 -3.87
N ALA A 11 5.53 -6.17 -2.69
CA ALA A 11 5.50 -7.62 -2.52
C ALA A 11 4.26 -8.01 -1.69
N GLN A 12 3.62 -9.12 -2.07
CA GLN A 12 2.46 -9.65 -1.35
C GLN A 12 2.64 -11.14 -1.09
N VAL A 13 2.32 -11.56 0.12
CA VAL A 13 2.19 -12.98 0.49
C VAL A 13 0.85 -13.19 1.18
N GLY A 14 0.19 -14.31 0.89
CA GLY A 14 -1.09 -14.64 1.49
C GLY A 14 -1.44 -16.10 1.35
N ALA A 15 -2.44 -16.52 2.11
CA ALA A 15 -2.95 -17.87 2.12
C ALA A 15 -4.48 -17.88 2.25
N ASP A 16 -5.10 -18.86 1.60
CA ASP A 16 -6.53 -19.14 1.68
C ASP A 16 -6.78 -20.36 2.57
N TYR A 17 -7.77 -20.25 3.45
CA TYR A 17 -8.30 -21.36 4.22
C TYR A 17 -9.76 -21.60 3.85
N MET A 18 -10.02 -22.78 3.25
CA MET A 18 -11.38 -23.18 2.91
C MET A 18 -12.15 -23.58 4.17
N LEU A 19 -13.25 -22.88 4.43
CA LEU A 19 -14.19 -23.24 5.50
C LEU A 19 -15.13 -24.36 5.03
N ASN A 20 -15.52 -24.33 3.76
CA ASN A 20 -16.27 -25.38 3.09
C ASN A 20 -16.12 -25.23 1.56
N TYR A 21 -16.88 -26.00 0.77
CA TYR A 21 -16.81 -25.97 -0.70
C TYR A 21 -17.12 -24.61 -1.34
N ARG A 22 -17.82 -23.74 -0.61
CA ARG A 22 -18.33 -22.44 -1.07
C ARG A 22 -17.67 -21.26 -0.38
N TRP A 23 -17.27 -21.39 0.89
CA TRP A 23 -16.73 -20.29 1.69
C TRP A 23 -15.25 -20.49 1.99
N PHE A 24 -14.46 -19.42 1.90
CA PHE A 24 -13.05 -19.39 2.28
C PHE A 24 -12.70 -18.07 2.96
N ILE A 25 -11.69 -18.10 3.83
CA ILE A 25 -11.07 -16.90 4.40
C ILE A 25 -9.69 -16.73 3.77
N ASN A 26 -9.36 -15.52 3.35
CA ASN A 26 -8.03 -15.15 2.90
C ASN A 26 -7.34 -14.29 3.97
N GLY A 27 -6.09 -14.62 4.27
CA GLY A 27 -5.18 -13.76 5.02
C GLY A 27 -4.03 -13.33 4.13
N ALA A 28 -3.71 -12.04 4.11
CA ALA A 28 -2.59 -11.53 3.31
C ALA A 28 -1.84 -10.39 3.99
N LEU A 29 -0.54 -10.34 3.69
CA LEU A 29 0.42 -9.33 4.07
C LEU A 29 0.97 -8.69 2.79
N ARG A 30 1.00 -7.36 2.76
CA ARG A 30 1.59 -6.59 1.67
C ARG A 30 2.64 -5.66 2.22
N TRP A 31 3.80 -5.65 1.58
CA TRP A 31 4.84 -4.64 1.76
C TRP A 31 4.88 -3.78 0.51
N ILE A 32 4.91 -2.47 0.70
CA ILE A 32 4.93 -1.48 -0.39
C ILE A 32 6.00 -0.44 -0.05
N TYR A 33 6.98 -0.33 -0.93
CA TYR A 33 7.96 0.74 -0.97
C TYR A 33 7.44 1.83 -1.91
N ILE A 34 7.31 3.05 -1.41
CA ILE A 34 6.89 4.21 -2.19
C ILE A 34 7.98 5.27 -2.09
N ASP A 35 8.47 5.73 -3.24
CA ASP A 35 9.42 6.83 -3.34
C ASP A 35 8.72 8.01 -4.03
N THR A 36 8.33 9.03 -3.27
CA THR A 36 7.57 10.19 -3.77
C THR A 36 8.21 11.48 -3.28
N GLY A 37 8.33 12.47 -4.16
CA GLY A 37 8.71 13.84 -3.76
C GLY A 37 7.50 14.61 -3.23
N ALA A 38 7.70 15.46 -2.21
CA ALA A 38 6.64 16.35 -1.74
C ALA A 38 7.14 17.79 -1.63
N SER A 39 6.49 18.69 -2.37
CA SER A 39 6.76 20.13 -2.31
C SER A 39 5.74 20.82 -1.43
N PHE A 40 6.20 21.57 -0.42
CA PHE A 40 5.35 22.37 0.45
C PHE A 40 5.74 23.85 0.36
N ASN A 41 4.75 24.73 0.23
CA ASN A 41 4.97 26.18 0.30
C ASN A 41 4.85 26.63 1.75
N LEU A 42 5.96 27.09 2.35
CA LEU A 42 5.99 27.65 3.71
C LEU A 42 6.29 29.15 3.62
N ASN A 43 5.32 30.00 3.98
CA ASN A 43 5.49 31.47 4.03
C ASN A 43 6.16 32.09 2.78
N ALA A 44 5.66 31.75 1.58
CA ALA A 44 6.14 32.23 0.29
C ALA A 44 7.55 31.78 -0.14
N ALA A 45 8.18 30.87 0.60
CA ALA A 45 9.35 30.11 0.15
C ALA A 45 8.91 28.72 -0.32
N GLU A 46 9.33 28.35 -1.52
CA GLU A 46 9.17 26.99 -2.05
C GLU A 46 10.21 26.08 -1.38
N VAL A 47 9.75 25.15 -0.55
CA VAL A 47 10.60 24.13 0.07
C VAL A 47 10.24 22.80 -0.56
N SER A 48 11.14 22.30 -1.42
CA SER A 48 11.04 20.96 -1.99
C SER A 48 11.68 19.95 -1.05
N VAL A 49 10.94 18.91 -0.65
CA VAL A 49 11.51 17.70 -0.08
C VAL A 49 11.63 16.70 -1.22
N ASP A 50 12.84 16.58 -1.76
CA ASP A 50 13.13 15.82 -2.99
C ASP A 50 12.84 14.32 -2.89
N SER A 51 12.81 13.74 -1.68
CA SER A 51 12.57 12.31 -1.49
C SER A 51 11.90 12.03 -0.15
N ILE A 52 10.68 11.49 -0.20
CA ILE A 52 10.02 10.85 0.93
C ILE A 52 9.95 9.36 0.62
N GLU A 53 10.77 8.59 1.32
CA GLU A 53 10.75 7.14 1.30
C GLU A 53 9.73 6.63 2.33
N ILE A 54 8.75 5.84 1.87
CA ILE A 54 7.71 5.27 2.73
C ILE A 54 7.72 3.75 2.62
N ASP A 55 8.03 3.10 3.73
CA ASP A 55 7.95 1.65 3.92
C ASP A 55 6.65 1.27 4.63
N SER A 56 5.65 0.80 3.88
CA SER A 56 4.32 0.48 4.43
C SER A 56 4.06 -1.02 4.50
N TRP A 57 3.52 -1.48 5.64
CA TRP A 57 2.97 -2.82 5.82
C TRP A 57 1.44 -2.78 5.91
N ILE A 58 0.78 -3.61 5.12
CA ILE A 58 -0.69 -3.72 5.09
C ILE A 58 -1.08 -5.16 5.39
N TYR A 59 -1.98 -5.32 6.36
CA TYR A 59 -2.51 -6.59 6.84
C TYR A 59 -3.98 -6.68 6.40
N SER A 60 -4.41 -7.81 5.83
CA SER A 60 -5.82 -8.01 5.45
C SER A 60 -6.33 -9.38 5.79
N VAL A 61 -7.59 -9.42 6.22
CA VAL A 61 -8.41 -10.62 6.39
C VAL A 61 -9.71 -10.41 5.61
N THR A 62 -10.05 -11.34 4.72
CA THR A 62 -11.25 -11.25 3.87
C THR A 62 -12.02 -12.56 3.86
N LEU A 63 -13.34 -12.48 3.71
CA LEU A 63 -14.25 -13.62 3.54
C LEU A 63 -14.70 -13.69 2.07
N GLY A 64 -14.50 -14.84 1.43
CA GLY A 64 -14.86 -15.08 0.04
C GLY A 64 -15.90 -16.18 -0.14
N TYR A 65 -16.72 -16.05 -1.19
CA TYR A 65 -17.71 -17.04 -1.62
C TYR A 65 -17.42 -17.47 -3.06
N ARG A 66 -17.42 -18.78 -3.32
CA ARG A 66 -17.25 -19.39 -4.65
C ARG A 66 -18.61 -19.90 -5.15
N PHE A 67 -19.01 -19.40 -6.32
CA PHE A 67 -20.26 -19.73 -7.02
C PHE A 67 -20.09 -20.98 -7.90
#